data_AF-A0A2V5XXT4-F1
#
_entry.id   AF-A0A2V5XXT4-F1
#
_cell.length_a   1.000
_cell.length_b   1.000
_cell.length_c   1.000
_cell.angle_alpha   90.00
_cell.angle_beta   90.00
_cell.angle_gamma   90.00
#
_symmetry.space_group_name_H-M   'P 1'
#
loop_
_entity.id
_entity.type
_entity.pdbx_description
1 polymer ?
#
loop_
_entity_poly.entity_id
_entity_poly.type
_entity_poly.pdbx_seq_one_letter_code
_entity_poly.pdbx_strand_id
1 'polypeptide(L)'
;MKKLFILSMLISFAMVCSCQKQDSAVEQQLAQRKAELDAREKALDERETALAERERATASRRMKPADVQPQGTIRDPAQVKAERDKRIQQLPPELQLQGLIADPSRDNADKDSRMQERLAQRQRRMEELQKARMSRAVKSFAAEAASPTPSPAVEATSPSPSPTPE
;
A
#
# COMPACT_ATOMS: atom_id res chain seq x y z
N MET A 1 -4.25 -6.54 63.57
CA MET A 1 -3.20 -6.88 62.57
C MET A 1 -3.67 -7.85 61.48
N LYS A 2 -4.49 -8.87 61.78
CA LYS A 2 -4.92 -9.90 60.79
C LYS A 2 -5.68 -9.34 59.57
N LYS A 3 -6.50 -8.30 59.73
CA LYS A 3 -7.28 -7.69 58.64
C LYS A 3 -6.41 -6.98 57.58
N LEU A 4 -5.32 -6.35 58.00
CA LEU A 4 -4.37 -5.70 57.09
C LEU A 4 -3.55 -6.74 56.30
N PHE A 5 -3.25 -7.88 56.92
CA PHE A 5 -2.55 -8.98 56.26
C PHE A 5 -3.39 -9.61 55.14
N ILE A 6 -4.70 -9.79 55.39
CA ILE A 6 -5.66 -10.28 54.39
C ILE A 6 -5.79 -9.27 53.24
N LEU A 7 -5.88 -7.97 53.55
CA LEU A 7 -5.95 -6.93 52.53
C LEU A 7 -4.70 -6.91 51.63
N SER A 8 -3.50 -7.03 52.23
CA SER A 8 -2.23 -7.12 51.51
C SER A 8 -2.13 -8.35 50.59
N MET A 9 -2.59 -9.51 51.06
CA MET A 9 -2.64 -10.73 50.26
C MET A 9 -3.60 -10.59 49.06
N LEU A 10 -4.77 -9.97 49.26
CA LEU A 10 -5.75 -9.75 48.19
C LEU A 10 -5.24 -8.79 47.10
N ILE A 11 -4.53 -7.73 47.49
CA ILE A 11 -3.93 -6.77 46.54
C ILE A 11 -2.85 -7.46 45.70
N SER A 12 -1.98 -8.26 46.34
CA SER A 12 -0.94 -9.03 45.65
C SER A 12 -1.54 -10.03 44.65
N PHE A 13 -2.61 -10.72 45.05
CA PHE A 13 -3.31 -11.67 44.18
C PHE A 13 -3.96 -10.99 42.97
N ALA A 14 -4.63 -9.86 43.18
CA ALA A 14 -5.23 -9.09 42.09
C ALA A 14 -4.18 -8.58 41.08
N MET A 15 -3.00 -8.18 41.56
CA MET A 15 -1.91 -7.72 40.70
C MET A 15 -1.37 -8.87 39.84
N VAL A 16 -1.09 -10.04 40.43
CA VAL A 16 -0.60 -11.22 39.71
C VAL A 16 -1.64 -11.74 38.70
N CYS A 17 -2.92 -11.80 39.07
CA CYS A 17 -4.01 -12.18 38.15
C CYS A 17 -4.16 -11.21 36.98
N SER A 18 -3.90 -9.91 37.19
CA SER A 18 -4.00 -8.90 36.14
C SER A 18 -2.87 -9.04 35.12
N CYS A 19 -1.64 -9.28 35.56
CA CYS A 19 -0.50 -9.54 34.67
C CYS A 19 -0.73 -10.79 33.83
N GLN A 20 -1.15 -11.90 34.45
CA GLN A 20 -1.37 -13.17 33.77
C GLN A 20 -2.48 -13.08 32.70
N LYS A 21 -3.51 -12.26 32.94
CA LYS A 21 -4.60 -12.03 31.99
C LYS A 21 -4.19 -11.14 30.81
N GLN A 22 -3.31 -10.17 31.03
CA GLN A 22 -2.79 -9.33 29.95
C GLN A 22 -1.80 -10.11 29.08
N ASP A 23 -0.91 -10.88 29.69
CA ASP A 23 0.08 -11.70 28.97
C ASP A 23 -0.59 -12.72 28.04
N SER A 24 -1.65 -13.39 28.53
CA SER A 24 -2.44 -14.32 27.71
C SER A 24 -3.06 -13.66 26.48
N ALA A 25 -3.62 -12.44 26.61
CA ALA A 25 -4.24 -11.75 25.49
C ALA A 25 -3.21 -11.25 24.48
N VAL A 26 -2.05 -10.80 24.95
CA VAL A 26 -0.92 -10.37 24.10
C VAL A 26 -0.31 -11.55 23.37
N GLU A 27 -0.10 -12.68 24.03
CA GLU A 27 0.39 -13.91 23.40
C GLU A 27 -0.57 -14.41 22.32
N GLN A 28 -1.89 -14.33 22.55
CA GLN A 28 -2.88 -14.73 21.56
C GLN A 28 -2.88 -13.80 20.33
N GLN A 29 -2.73 -12.49 20.53
CA GLN A 29 -2.58 -11.54 19.42
C GLN A 29 -1.27 -11.77 18.65
N LEU A 30 -0.18 -12.11 19.35
CA LEU A 30 1.10 -12.39 18.73
C LEU A 30 1.02 -13.68 17.89
N ALA A 31 0.41 -14.74 18.43
CA ALA A 31 0.16 -15.98 17.69
C ALA A 31 -0.70 -15.73 16.45
N GLN A 32 -1.74 -14.90 16.56
CA GLN A 32 -2.58 -14.51 15.42
C GLN A 32 -1.79 -13.75 14.36
N ARG A 33 -1.02 -12.72 14.75
CA ARG A 33 -0.19 -11.94 13.83
C ARG A 33 0.88 -12.80 13.16
N LYS A 34 1.45 -13.76 13.91
CA LYS A 34 2.43 -14.71 13.37
C LYS A 34 1.81 -15.62 12.31
N ALA A 35 0.61 -16.14 12.56
CA ALA A 35 -0.12 -16.94 11.57
C ALA A 35 -0.52 -16.12 10.34
N GLU A 36 -0.93 -14.85 10.53
CA GLU A 36 -1.24 -13.95 9.41
C GLU A 36 -0.01 -13.67 8.55
N LEU A 37 1.15 -13.44 9.18
CA LEU A 37 2.41 -13.21 8.46
C LEU A 37 2.87 -14.46 7.72
N ASP A 38 2.81 -15.64 8.33
CA ASP A 38 3.14 -16.91 7.67
C ASP A 38 2.25 -17.18 6.43
N ALA A 39 0.95 -16.88 6.55
CA ALA A 39 0.04 -16.98 5.41
C ALA A 39 0.36 -15.97 4.29
N ARG A 40 0.77 -14.75 4.65
CA ARG A 40 1.18 -13.73 3.67
C ARG A 40 2.50 -14.08 2.99
N GLU A 41 3.45 -14.64 3.73
CA GLU A 41 4.73 -15.10 3.20
C GLU A 41 4.50 -16.19 2.15
N LYS A 42 3.71 -17.22 2.47
CA LYS A 42 3.32 -18.26 1.50
C LYS A 42 2.63 -17.71 0.26
N ALA A 43 1.71 -16.75 0.43
CA ALA A 43 1.05 -16.12 -0.71
C ALA A 43 2.00 -15.26 -1.56
N LEU A 44 3.09 -14.74 -0.99
CA LEU A 44 4.12 -14.04 -1.74
C LEU A 44 5.03 -15.01 -2.48
N ASP A 45 5.44 -16.12 -1.87
CA ASP A 45 6.23 -17.18 -2.53
C ASP A 45 5.49 -17.74 -3.76
N GLU A 46 4.18 -17.99 -3.65
CA GLU A 46 3.35 -18.42 -4.78
C GLU A 46 3.28 -17.36 -5.89
N ARG A 47 3.23 -16.07 -5.53
CA ARG A 47 3.23 -14.98 -6.52
C ARG A 47 4.58 -14.82 -7.20
N GLU A 48 5.67 -14.98 -6.45
CA GLU A 48 7.02 -14.89 -7.00
C GLU A 48 7.27 -16.01 -7.99
N THR A 49 6.90 -17.25 -7.65
CA THR A 49 7.01 -18.39 -8.55
C THR A 49 6.15 -18.22 -9.81
N ALA A 50 4.91 -17.74 -9.67
CA ALA A 50 4.04 -17.44 -10.81
C ALA A 50 4.60 -16.32 -11.72
N LEU A 51 5.21 -15.29 -11.13
CA LEU A 51 5.87 -14.23 -11.89
C LEU A 51 7.12 -14.72 -12.60
N ALA A 52 7.95 -15.54 -11.94
CA ALA A 52 9.13 -16.15 -12.56
C ALA A 52 8.75 -17.05 -13.73
N GLU A 53 7.66 -17.83 -13.62
CA GLU A 53 7.13 -18.63 -14.72
C GLU A 53 6.63 -17.75 -15.87
N ARG A 54 5.87 -16.70 -15.56
CA ARG A 54 5.39 -15.73 -16.57
C ARG A 54 6.56 -15.06 -17.29
N GLU A 55 7.61 -14.69 -16.57
CA GLU A 55 8.81 -14.12 -17.15
C GLU A 55 9.51 -15.11 -18.09
N ARG A 56 9.69 -16.37 -17.66
CA ARG A 56 10.24 -17.44 -18.52
C ARG A 56 9.40 -17.68 -19.76
N ALA A 57 8.07 -17.70 -19.64
CA ALA A 57 7.17 -17.83 -20.79
C ALA A 57 7.29 -16.64 -21.75
N THR A 58 7.41 -15.42 -21.19
CA THR A 58 7.58 -14.20 -21.99
C THR A 58 8.96 -14.16 -22.68
N ALA A 59 10.02 -14.56 -21.99
CA ALA A 59 11.37 -14.67 -22.53
C ALA A 59 11.43 -15.74 -23.64
N SER A 60 10.79 -16.90 -23.42
CA SER A 60 10.69 -17.97 -24.41
C SER A 60 9.87 -17.55 -25.64
N ARG A 61 8.81 -16.75 -25.45
CA ARG A 61 8.04 -16.13 -26.54
C ARG A 61 8.87 -15.11 -27.32
N ARG A 62 9.81 -14.40 -26.69
CA ARG A 62 10.73 -13.48 -27.37
C ARG A 62 11.87 -14.20 -28.10
N MET A 63 12.31 -15.36 -27.61
CA MET A 63 13.36 -16.17 -28.25
C MET A 63 12.88 -16.97 -29.46
N LYS A 64 11.62 -17.39 -29.49
CA LYS A 64 10.99 -17.83 -30.74
C LYS A 64 10.78 -16.57 -31.58
N PRO A 65 11.25 -16.50 -32.84
CA PRO A 65 10.92 -15.36 -33.68
C PRO A 65 9.40 -15.28 -33.70
N ALA A 66 8.87 -14.14 -33.28
CA ALA A 66 7.48 -13.82 -33.45
C ALA A 66 7.21 -13.88 -34.94
N ASP A 67 6.71 -15.01 -35.41
CA ASP A 67 6.15 -15.10 -36.74
C ASP A 67 4.92 -14.19 -36.73
N VAL A 68 5.17 -12.97 -37.20
CA VAL A 68 4.22 -11.91 -37.57
C VAL A 68 3.30 -11.39 -36.45
N GLN A 69 3.86 -10.56 -35.57
CA GLN A 69 3.16 -9.32 -35.20
C GLN A 69 4.19 -8.22 -34.91
N PRO A 70 4.39 -7.23 -35.80
CA PRO A 70 5.22 -6.09 -35.49
C PRO A 70 4.39 -5.10 -34.66
N GLN A 71 4.21 -5.40 -33.37
CA GLN A 71 3.92 -4.35 -32.39
C GLN A 71 5.23 -3.58 -32.14
N GLY A 72 5.36 -2.41 -32.76
CA GLY A 72 6.36 -1.43 -32.33
C GLY A 72 7.50 -1.15 -33.30
N THR A 73 7.41 -1.49 -34.59
CA THR A 73 8.17 -0.70 -35.55
C THR A 73 7.51 0.67 -35.61
N ILE A 74 8.26 1.73 -35.36
CA ILE A 74 7.85 3.13 -35.60
C ILE A 74 7.59 3.25 -37.09
N ARG A 75 6.42 2.81 -37.52
CA ARG A 75 5.98 2.86 -38.90
C ARG A 75 5.06 4.05 -38.99
N ASP A 76 5.41 4.96 -39.91
CA ASP A 76 4.64 6.17 -40.17
C ASP A 76 3.14 5.81 -40.25
N PRO A 77 2.28 6.41 -39.40
CA PRO A 77 0.86 6.09 -39.38
C PRO A 77 0.21 6.24 -40.76
N ALA A 78 0.72 7.13 -41.62
CA ALA A 78 0.25 7.28 -42.98
C ALA A 78 0.52 6.02 -43.84
N GLN A 79 1.67 5.35 -43.65
CA GLN A 79 2.00 4.13 -44.37
C GLN A 79 1.20 2.92 -43.92
N VAL A 80 0.88 2.83 -42.63
CA VAL A 80 0.03 1.75 -42.09
C VAL A 80 -1.37 1.87 -42.68
N LYS A 81 -1.89 3.10 -42.76
CA LYS A 81 -3.19 3.38 -43.39
C LYS A 81 -3.17 3.01 -44.89
N ALA A 82 -2.15 3.46 -45.62
CA ALA A 82 -2.03 3.18 -47.05
C ALA A 82 -1.86 1.68 -47.39
N GLU A 83 -1.11 0.91 -46.59
CA GLU A 83 -1.00 -0.54 -46.80
C GLU A 83 -2.35 -1.24 -46.52
N ARG A 84 -3.04 -0.83 -45.45
CA ARG A 84 -4.35 -1.36 -45.12
C ARG A 84 -5.37 -1.08 -46.22
N ASP A 85 -5.42 0.14 -46.73
CA ASP A 85 -6.33 0.53 -47.81
C ASP A 85 -6.07 -0.25 -49.11
N LYS A 86 -4.80 -0.59 -49.38
CA LYS A 86 -4.44 -1.50 -50.49
C LYS A 86 -4.94 -2.92 -50.24
N ARG A 87 -4.79 -3.45 -49.03
CA ARG A 87 -5.29 -4.79 -48.65
C ARG A 87 -6.81 -4.85 -48.73
N ILE A 88 -7.51 -3.80 -48.30
CA ILE A 88 -8.98 -3.69 -48.37
C ILE A 88 -9.46 -3.70 -49.83
N GLN A 89 -8.79 -2.98 -50.72
CA GLN A 89 -9.10 -2.99 -52.16
C GLN A 89 -8.84 -4.35 -52.82
N GLN A 90 -7.95 -5.18 -52.26
CA GLN A 90 -7.65 -6.52 -52.75
C GLN A 90 -8.59 -7.61 -52.21
N LEU A 91 -9.46 -7.29 -51.25
CA LEU A 91 -10.42 -8.25 -50.68
C LEU A 91 -11.68 -8.37 -51.56
N PRO A 92 -12.27 -9.57 -51.71
CA PRO A 92 -13.53 -9.76 -52.42
C PRO A 92 -14.67 -8.88 -51.87
N PRO A 93 -15.61 -8.41 -52.71
CA PRO A 93 -16.65 -7.45 -52.32
C PRO A 93 -17.50 -7.87 -51.11
N GLU A 94 -17.71 -9.17 -50.92
CA GLU A 94 -18.50 -9.70 -49.81
C GLU A 94 -17.82 -9.49 -48.43
N LEU A 95 -16.49 -9.47 -48.40
CA LEU A 95 -15.71 -9.20 -47.20
C LEU A 95 -15.48 -7.70 -46.95
N GLN A 96 -15.65 -6.86 -47.98
CA GLN A 96 -15.61 -5.40 -47.85
C GLN A 96 -16.85 -4.88 -47.11
N LEU A 97 -18.02 -5.47 -47.34
CA LEU A 97 -19.28 -5.08 -46.71
C LEU A 97 -19.41 -5.53 -45.24
N GLN A 98 -18.82 -6.67 -44.89
CA GLN A 98 -18.88 -7.21 -43.52
C GLN A 98 -17.97 -6.44 -42.55
N GLY A 99 -17.04 -5.66 -43.09
CA GLY A 99 -16.22 -4.72 -42.35
C GLY A 99 -16.71 -3.29 -42.51
N LEU A 100 -17.71 -2.89 -41.72
CA LEU A 100 -17.62 -1.56 -41.08
C LEU A 100 -16.37 -1.60 -40.19
N ILE A 101 -15.24 -1.42 -40.86
CA ILE A 101 -13.91 -1.27 -40.30
C ILE A 101 -14.03 -0.21 -39.22
N ALA A 102 -14.01 -0.63 -37.94
CA ALA A 102 -13.95 0.29 -36.83
C ALA A 102 -12.80 1.25 -37.09
N ASP A 103 -13.14 2.53 -37.21
CA ASP A 103 -12.18 3.58 -37.53
C ASP A 103 -11.15 3.61 -36.40
N PRO A 104 -9.90 3.19 -36.64
CA PRO A 104 -8.88 3.12 -35.60
C PRO A 104 -8.62 4.50 -34.99
N SER A 105 -8.95 5.58 -35.70
CA SER A 105 -8.90 6.95 -35.19
C SER A 105 -9.75 7.13 -33.94
N ARG A 106 -10.93 6.50 -33.90
CA ARG A 106 -11.88 6.61 -32.79
C ARG A 106 -11.43 5.78 -31.59
N ASP A 107 -10.98 4.56 -31.83
CA ASP A 107 -10.48 3.68 -30.76
C ASP A 107 -9.21 4.25 -30.09
N ASN A 108 -8.32 4.88 -30.86
CA ASN A 108 -7.13 5.54 -30.31
C ASN A 108 -7.49 6.81 -29.53
N ALA A 109 -8.42 7.64 -30.02
CA ALA A 109 -8.87 8.83 -29.30
C ALA A 109 -9.52 8.49 -27.95
N ASP A 110 -10.34 7.44 -27.91
CA ASP A 110 -10.97 6.98 -26.66
C ASP A 110 -9.93 6.42 -25.67
N LYS A 111 -8.91 5.70 -26.16
CA LYS A 111 -7.81 5.20 -25.34
C LYS A 111 -6.95 6.33 -24.77
N ASP A 112 -6.66 7.35 -25.56
CA ASP A 112 -5.90 8.52 -25.12
C ASP A 112 -6.68 9.33 -24.08
N SER A 113 -7.98 9.54 -24.27
CA SER A 113 -8.84 10.19 -23.28
C SER A 113 -8.83 9.43 -21.94
N ARG A 114 -8.97 8.09 -21.96
CA ARG A 114 -8.89 7.27 -20.74
C ARG A 114 -7.51 7.30 -20.09
N MET A 115 -6.45 7.41 -20.89
CA MET A 115 -5.09 7.52 -20.36
C MET A 115 -4.90 8.87 -19.66
N GLN A 116 -5.35 9.95 -20.29
CA GLN A 116 -5.25 11.30 -19.76
C GLN A 116 -6.07 11.47 -18.46
N GLU A 117 -7.28 10.88 -18.40
CA GLU A 117 -8.11 10.85 -17.20
C GLU A 117 -7.39 10.15 -16.02
N ARG A 118 -6.76 9.00 -16.27
CA ARG A 118 -5.98 8.28 -15.24
C ARG A 118 -4.79 9.08 -14.75
N LEU A 119 -4.12 9.82 -15.63
CA LEU A 119 -3.02 10.71 -15.25
C LEU A 119 -3.52 11.87 -14.38
N ALA A 120 -4.62 12.51 -14.77
CA ALA A 120 -5.24 13.58 -13.99
C ALA A 120 -5.70 13.07 -12.61
N GLN A 121 -6.30 11.88 -12.54
CA GLN A 121 -6.69 11.25 -11.28
C GLN A 121 -5.48 10.97 -10.38
N ARG A 122 -4.39 10.46 -10.96
CA ARG A 122 -3.14 10.20 -10.22
C ARG A 122 -2.52 11.48 -9.67
N GLN A 123 -2.57 12.57 -10.44
CA GLN A 123 -2.10 13.89 -9.99
C GLN A 123 -2.93 14.40 -8.81
N ARG A 124 -4.27 14.36 -8.91
CA ARG A 124 -5.15 14.76 -7.80
C ARG A 124 -4.87 13.95 -6.54
N ARG A 125 -4.68 12.62 -6.67
CA ARG A 125 -4.35 11.75 -5.55
C ARG A 125 -3.01 12.09 -4.90
N MET A 126 -2.00 12.46 -5.70
CA MET A 126 -0.71 12.91 -5.19
C MET A 126 -0.83 14.23 -4.44
N GLU A 127 -1.61 15.17 -4.96
CA GLU A 127 -1.86 16.47 -4.32
C GLU A 127 -2.64 16.31 -3.00
N GLU A 128 -3.65 15.43 -2.96
CA GLU A 128 -4.38 15.08 -1.74
C GLU A 128 -3.46 14.47 -0.68
N LEU A 129 -2.59 13.54 -1.08
CA LEU A 129 -1.60 12.95 -0.18
C LEU A 129 -0.61 14.00 0.35
N GLN A 130 -0.15 14.90 -0.51
CA GLN A 130 0.72 16.01 -0.11
C GLN A 130 0.00 16.96 0.86
N LYS A 131 -1.25 17.32 0.58
CA LYS A 131 -2.07 18.16 1.45
C LYS A 131 -2.35 17.49 2.80
N ALA A 132 -2.63 16.19 2.81
CA ALA A 132 -2.80 15.41 4.04
C ALA A 132 -1.50 15.33 4.84
N ARG A 133 -0.35 15.20 4.17
CA ARG A 133 0.97 15.22 4.82
C ARG A 133 1.28 16.59 5.42
N MET A 134 0.97 17.68 4.71
CA MET A 134 1.17 19.03 5.24
C MET A 134 0.19 19.35 6.37
N SER A 135 -1.07 18.96 6.28
CA SER A 135 -2.04 19.16 7.38
C SER A 135 -1.69 18.33 8.61
N ARG A 136 -1.12 17.12 8.42
CA ARG A 136 -0.56 16.31 9.52
C ARG A 136 0.68 16.95 10.13
N ALA A 137 1.57 17.52 9.31
CA ALA A 137 2.75 18.26 9.79
C ALA A 137 2.37 19.53 10.55
N VAL A 138 1.39 20.31 10.06
CA VAL A 138 0.88 21.49 10.77
C VAL A 138 0.19 21.11 12.09
N LYS A 139 -0.53 19.97 12.14
CA LYS A 139 -1.07 19.44 13.39
C LYS A 139 0.02 18.97 14.37
N SER A 140 1.14 18.41 13.89
CA SER A 140 2.27 18.07 14.77
C SER A 140 2.97 19.30 15.33
N PHE A 141 3.08 20.40 14.55
CA PHE A 141 3.64 21.67 15.06
C PHE A 141 2.66 22.42 16.00
N ALA A 142 1.34 22.30 15.80
CA ALA A 142 0.35 22.89 16.71
C ALA A 142 0.19 22.11 18.03
N ALA A 143 0.50 20.81 18.05
CA ALA A 143 0.54 20.02 19.27
C ALA A 143 1.79 20.29 20.12
N GLU A 144 2.84 20.90 19.56
CA GLU A 144 4.07 21.29 20.26
C GLU A 144 4.00 22.71 20.86
N ALA A 145 2.89 23.44 20.68
CA ALA A 145 2.66 24.74 21.32
C ALA A 145 1.78 24.65 22.59
N ALA A 146 1.34 23.45 22.98
CA ALA A 146 0.53 23.22 24.18
C ALA A 146 1.00 21.98 24.94
N SER A 147 2.26 21.99 25.37
CA SER A 147 2.72 21.10 26.43
C SER A 147 3.40 21.95 27.51
N PRO A 148 2.85 22.04 28.73
CA PRO A 148 3.54 22.67 29.84
C PRO A 148 4.69 21.75 30.23
N THR A 149 5.90 22.21 30.01
CA THR A 149 7.10 21.66 30.64
C THR A 149 7.00 21.89 32.15
N PRO A 150 7.25 20.87 32.99
CA PRO A 150 7.98 21.11 34.22
C PRO A 150 9.31 20.39 34.13
N SER A 151 10.37 21.18 34.08
CA SER A 151 11.72 20.76 34.40
C SER A 151 11.77 20.15 35.82
N PRO A 152 12.76 19.31 36.11
CA PRO A 152 13.60 19.66 37.24
C PRO A 152 15.08 19.59 36.87
N ALA A 153 15.77 20.69 37.12
CA ALA A 153 17.21 20.75 37.33
C ALA A 153 17.45 20.92 38.84
N VAL A 154 18.69 20.58 39.26
CA VAL A 154 19.35 20.73 40.58
C VAL A 154 19.01 19.62 41.60
N GLU A 155 19.91 18.66 41.87
CA GLU A 155 21.23 18.73 42.54
C GLU A 155 21.12 18.84 44.07
N ALA A 156 21.61 17.77 44.71
CA ALA A 156 22.21 17.62 46.04
C ALA A 156 21.50 18.09 47.33
N THR A 157 21.74 17.27 48.37
CA THR A 157 21.76 17.53 49.83
C THR A 157 20.45 17.49 50.65
N SER A 158 20.33 16.43 51.47
CA SER A 158 19.78 16.37 52.83
C SER A 158 19.87 17.71 53.61
N PRO A 159 18.97 18.03 54.58
CA PRO A 159 18.61 17.14 55.70
C PRO A 159 17.15 17.20 56.24
N SER A 160 16.83 16.22 57.09
CA SER A 160 15.82 16.23 58.19
C SER A 160 15.96 17.50 59.07
N PRO A 161 14.96 18.02 59.86
CA PRO A 161 13.93 17.31 60.63
C PRO A 161 12.52 17.98 60.77
N SER A 162 11.66 17.31 61.55
CA SER A 162 10.29 17.62 62.04
C SER A 162 9.92 19.09 62.31
N PRO A 163 8.60 19.40 62.35
CA PRO A 163 7.94 19.52 63.66
C PRO A 163 6.47 19.03 63.72
N THR A 164 6.07 18.48 64.87
CA THR A 164 4.69 18.48 65.41
C THR A 164 4.30 19.93 65.77
N PRO A 165 3.03 20.37 65.67
CA PRO A 165 2.19 20.40 66.88
C PRO A 165 0.65 20.32 66.68
N GLU A 166 -0.01 20.04 67.81
CA GLU A 166 -1.44 20.16 68.22
C GLU A 166 -2.52 19.31 67.54
#